data_AF-A0A6M5JIW4-F1
#
_entry.id   AF-A0A6M5JIW4-F1
#
_cell.length_a   1.000
_cell.length_b   1.000
_cell.length_c   1.000
_cell.angle_alpha   90.00
_cell.angle_beta   90.00
_cell.angle_gamma   90.00
#
_symmetry.space_group_name_H-M   'P 1'
#
loop_
_entity.id
_entity.type
_entity.pdbx_description
1 polymer ?
#
loop_
_entity_poly.entity_id
_entity_poly.type
_entity_poly.pdbx_seq_one_letter_code
_entity_poly.pdbx_strand_id
1 'polypeptide(L)'
;MFAGSSQGEATAARLGARFVELDHDQRVVPISGAEIREDPFAAWGFLPPPVKPYFAKTICLHGPESTGKSTLAPRLARHFETLYLPEYGRTYCEAFGLALTMADLLAIGRTHAAMTRATLRVCNRRLILDTDPLMTAAWAEMLFERSDPWFDSFDETADLYLLLDIDMPWVDDGTRFFGDAERRRKFFDCSRDQLERRGLPYAIVSGAPEERFERSLAAIREAGLG
;
A
#
# COMPACT_ATOMS: atom_id res chain seq x y z
N MET A 1 -31.65 -0.01 -28.01
CA MET A 1 -30.74 0.82 -27.20
C MET A 1 -31.34 0.96 -25.82
N PHE A 2 -30.57 0.65 -24.79
CA PHE A 2 -30.95 0.84 -23.39
C PHE A 2 -30.20 2.05 -22.84
N ALA A 3 -30.86 2.96 -22.13
CA ALA A 3 -30.21 4.05 -21.41
C ALA A 3 -31.10 4.54 -20.27
N GLY A 4 -30.49 5.17 -19.24
CA GLY A 4 -31.22 5.76 -18.12
C GLY A 4 -31.47 7.26 -18.22
N SER A 5 -31.28 7.84 -19.41
CA SER A 5 -31.65 9.22 -19.67
C SER A 5 -32.36 9.34 -21.01
N SER A 6 -33.24 10.33 -21.09
CA SER A 6 -33.96 10.70 -22.32
C SER A 6 -33.04 11.11 -23.47
N GLN A 7 -31.76 11.44 -23.20
CA GLN A 7 -30.75 11.64 -24.25
C GLN A 7 -30.50 10.38 -25.09
N GLY A 8 -30.81 9.19 -24.57
CA GLY A 8 -30.72 7.93 -25.30
C GLY A 8 -31.74 7.82 -26.44
N GLU A 9 -32.86 8.54 -26.37
CA GLU A 9 -33.93 8.46 -27.37
C GLU A 9 -33.49 9.03 -28.73
N ALA A 10 -32.85 10.20 -28.73
CA ALA A 10 -32.30 10.83 -29.93
C ALA A 10 -31.23 9.94 -30.60
N THR A 11 -30.44 9.25 -29.81
CA THR A 11 -29.41 8.33 -30.29
C THR A 11 -30.03 7.05 -30.89
N ALA A 12 -31.04 6.49 -30.23
CA ALA A 12 -31.76 5.31 -30.71
C ALA A 12 -32.44 5.58 -32.06
N ALA A 13 -33.08 6.75 -32.22
CA ALA A 13 -33.70 7.16 -33.47
C ALA A 13 -32.70 7.24 -34.63
N ARG A 14 -31.51 7.84 -34.40
CA ARG A 14 -30.44 7.93 -35.41
C ARG A 14 -29.88 6.56 -35.81
N LEU A 15 -29.94 5.59 -34.92
CA LEU A 15 -29.46 4.22 -35.15
C LEU A 15 -30.55 3.27 -35.70
N GLY A 16 -31.79 3.75 -35.89
CA GLY A 16 -32.92 2.89 -36.26
C GLY A 16 -33.24 1.82 -35.22
N ALA A 17 -32.86 2.05 -33.96
CA ALA A 17 -33.01 1.10 -32.87
C ALA A 17 -34.22 1.44 -31.99
N ARG A 18 -34.85 0.42 -31.39
CA ARG A 18 -35.85 0.63 -30.32
C ARG A 18 -35.18 1.20 -29.08
N PHE A 19 -35.68 2.30 -28.54
CA PHE A 19 -35.28 2.81 -27.23
C PHE A 19 -36.01 2.05 -26.12
N VAL A 20 -35.29 1.73 -25.05
CA VAL A 20 -35.83 1.18 -23.81
C VAL A 20 -35.17 1.94 -22.66
N GLU A 21 -35.96 2.73 -21.95
CA GLU A 21 -35.49 3.49 -20.80
C GLU A 21 -35.32 2.57 -19.58
N LEU A 22 -34.23 2.74 -18.83
CA LEU A 22 -33.93 1.96 -17.63
C LEU A 22 -33.64 2.90 -16.46
N ASP A 23 -34.26 2.68 -15.30
CA ASP A 23 -33.95 3.40 -14.04
C ASP A 23 -33.88 4.94 -14.17
N HIS A 24 -34.88 5.56 -14.83
CA HIS A 24 -34.93 7.02 -15.07
C HIS A 24 -34.69 7.84 -13.79
N ASP A 25 -35.25 7.41 -12.66
CA ASP A 25 -35.17 8.12 -11.38
C ASP A 25 -33.92 7.72 -10.55
N GLN A 26 -33.01 6.91 -11.11
CA GLN A 26 -31.83 6.35 -10.40
C GLN A 26 -32.18 5.69 -9.06
N ARG A 27 -33.34 5.02 -9.00
CA ARG A 27 -33.82 4.39 -7.75
C ARG A 27 -33.03 3.14 -7.41
N VAL A 28 -32.46 2.46 -8.42
CA VAL A 28 -31.71 1.22 -8.23
C VAL A 28 -30.22 1.51 -7.95
N VAL A 29 -29.63 2.46 -8.69
CA VAL A 29 -28.26 2.91 -8.47
C VAL A 29 -28.26 4.44 -8.32
N PRO A 30 -28.44 4.96 -7.09
CA PRO A 30 -28.62 6.40 -6.83
C PRO A 30 -27.28 7.15 -6.79
N ILE A 31 -26.39 6.89 -7.75
CA ILE A 31 -25.10 7.57 -7.85
C ILE A 31 -24.63 7.62 -9.31
N SER A 32 -24.07 8.75 -9.71
CA SER A 32 -23.47 8.94 -11.02
C SER A 32 -21.98 8.58 -11.02
N GLY A 33 -21.44 8.31 -12.21
CA GLY A 33 -19.99 8.14 -12.36
C GLY A 33 -19.17 9.39 -12.01
N ALA A 34 -19.76 10.59 -12.03
CA ALA A 34 -19.09 11.82 -11.62
C ALA A 34 -18.92 11.87 -10.09
N GLU A 35 -19.99 11.59 -9.35
CA GLU A 35 -19.98 11.52 -7.88
C GLU A 35 -19.02 10.44 -7.37
N ILE A 36 -18.98 9.26 -8.03
CA ILE A 36 -18.02 8.21 -7.71
C ILE A 36 -16.57 8.71 -7.84
N ARG A 37 -16.26 9.54 -8.84
CA ARG A 37 -14.89 10.04 -9.04
C ARG A 37 -14.54 11.19 -8.10
N GLU A 38 -15.54 11.92 -7.60
CA GLU A 38 -15.35 12.99 -6.63
C GLU A 38 -14.98 12.45 -5.25
N ASP A 39 -15.69 11.42 -4.77
CA ASP A 39 -15.34 10.71 -3.53
C ASP A 39 -15.55 9.18 -3.66
N PRO A 40 -14.54 8.46 -4.18
CA PRO A 40 -14.60 7.01 -4.31
C PRO A 40 -14.74 6.28 -2.97
N PHE A 41 -14.31 6.88 -1.87
CA PHE A 41 -14.34 6.26 -0.54
C PHE A 41 -15.75 6.31 0.04
N ALA A 42 -16.46 7.44 -0.09
CA ALA A 42 -17.89 7.51 0.23
C ALA A 42 -18.71 6.59 -0.68
N ALA A 43 -18.36 6.53 -1.97
CA ALA A 43 -19.04 5.70 -2.96
C ALA A 43 -18.64 4.21 -2.98
N TRP A 44 -17.79 3.75 -2.04
CA TRP A 44 -17.14 2.43 -2.13
C TRP A 44 -18.10 1.24 -2.28
N GLY A 45 -19.30 1.34 -1.70
CA GLY A 45 -20.34 0.32 -1.81
C GLY A 45 -20.93 0.16 -3.23
N PHE A 46 -20.86 1.20 -4.04
CA PHE A 46 -21.36 1.21 -5.42
C PHE A 46 -20.30 0.82 -6.46
N LEU A 47 -19.03 0.76 -6.07
CA LEU A 47 -17.93 0.35 -6.95
C LEU A 47 -17.98 -1.16 -7.23
N PRO A 48 -18.02 -1.59 -8.51
CA PRO A 48 -17.86 -2.99 -8.86
C PRO A 48 -16.49 -3.51 -8.40
N PRO A 49 -16.37 -4.78 -7.95
CA PRO A 49 -15.09 -5.33 -7.49
C PRO A 49 -13.89 -5.15 -8.45
N PRO A 50 -14.04 -5.27 -9.78
CA PRO A 50 -12.92 -5.05 -10.70
C PRO A 50 -12.38 -3.61 -10.74
N VAL A 51 -13.18 -2.63 -10.30
CA VAL A 51 -12.83 -1.19 -10.34
C VAL A 51 -12.25 -0.73 -9.01
N LYS A 52 -12.56 -1.41 -7.90
CA LYS A 52 -12.07 -1.04 -6.56
C LYS A 52 -10.55 -0.84 -6.47
N PRO A 53 -9.69 -1.70 -7.07
CA PRO A 53 -8.24 -1.49 -7.04
C PRO A 53 -7.78 -0.16 -7.60
N TYR A 54 -8.49 0.39 -8.59
CA TYR A 54 -8.14 1.67 -9.22
C TYR A 54 -8.29 2.85 -8.25
N PHE A 55 -9.25 2.76 -7.33
CA PHE A 55 -9.52 3.81 -6.33
C PHE A 55 -8.94 3.49 -4.96
N ALA A 56 -8.50 2.25 -4.73
CA ALA A 56 -7.87 1.85 -3.50
C ALA A 56 -6.57 2.63 -3.28
N LYS A 57 -6.25 2.90 -2.02
CA LYS A 57 -5.01 3.57 -1.62
C LYS A 57 -4.12 2.66 -0.79
N THR A 58 -2.81 2.81 -0.92
CA THR A 58 -1.82 1.98 -0.25
C THR A 58 -1.01 2.81 0.73
N ILE A 59 -0.85 2.29 1.95
CA ILE A 59 -0.06 2.92 3.00
C ILE A 59 0.98 1.91 3.46
N CYS A 60 2.26 2.19 3.21
CA CYS A 60 3.36 1.27 3.48
C CYS A 60 4.11 1.66 4.74
N LEU A 61 4.25 0.73 5.68
CA LEU A 61 5.17 0.85 6.80
C LEU A 61 6.57 0.49 6.31
N HIS A 62 7.49 1.43 6.46
CA HIS A 62 8.84 1.36 5.93
C HIS A 62 9.88 1.57 7.02
N GLY A 63 11.10 1.12 6.78
CA GLY A 63 12.23 1.32 7.68
C GLY A 63 12.71 0.05 8.38
N PRO A 64 13.74 0.18 9.24
CA PRO A 64 14.51 -0.94 9.77
C PRO A 64 13.67 -1.94 10.56
N GLU A 65 14.22 -3.14 10.71
CA GLU A 65 13.71 -4.14 11.63
C GLU A 65 13.62 -3.65 13.09
N SER A 66 12.74 -4.30 13.89
CA SER A 66 12.53 -3.98 15.30
C SER A 66 12.13 -2.52 15.60
N THR A 67 11.34 -1.91 14.72
CA THR A 67 10.78 -0.55 14.89
C THR A 67 9.27 -0.52 15.17
N GLY A 68 8.65 -1.69 15.34
CA GLY A 68 7.22 -1.82 15.70
C GLY A 68 6.24 -1.95 14.54
N LYS A 69 6.72 -2.13 13.29
CA LYS A 69 5.86 -2.29 12.10
C LYS A 69 4.80 -3.39 12.25
N SER A 70 5.20 -4.58 12.69
CA SER A 70 4.31 -5.74 12.88
C SER A 70 3.24 -5.54 13.96
N THR A 71 3.42 -4.57 14.86
CA THR A 71 2.41 -4.16 15.85
C THR A 71 1.51 -3.04 15.31
N LEU A 72 2.08 -2.10 14.56
CA LEU A 72 1.38 -0.92 14.06
C LEU A 72 0.48 -1.24 12.85
N ALA A 73 0.95 -2.04 11.89
CA ALA A 73 0.20 -2.41 10.69
C ALA A 73 -1.19 -3.01 11.00
N PRO A 74 -1.33 -4.05 11.86
CA PRO A 74 -2.65 -4.60 12.19
C PRO A 74 -3.54 -3.61 12.95
N ARG A 75 -2.97 -2.71 13.78
CA ARG A 75 -3.74 -1.66 14.46
C ARG A 75 -4.32 -0.66 13.46
N LEU A 76 -3.54 -0.21 12.48
CA LEU A 76 -4.00 0.68 11.41
C LEU A 76 -5.08 0.01 10.56
N ALA A 77 -4.86 -1.23 10.14
CA ALA A 77 -5.84 -1.98 9.34
C ALA A 77 -7.17 -2.13 10.09
N ARG A 78 -7.13 -2.41 11.40
CA ARG A 78 -8.33 -2.45 12.24
C ARG A 78 -9.03 -1.09 12.32
N HIS A 79 -8.28 0.00 12.48
CA HIS A 79 -8.84 1.36 12.55
C HIS A 79 -9.58 1.75 11.26
N PHE A 80 -9.01 1.43 10.10
CA PHE A 80 -9.60 1.74 8.79
C PHE A 80 -10.54 0.65 8.25
N GLU A 81 -10.85 -0.36 9.06
CA GLU A 81 -11.68 -1.51 8.68
C GLU A 81 -11.24 -2.16 7.37
N THR A 82 -9.93 -2.37 7.22
CA THR A 82 -9.32 -2.93 6.03
C THR A 82 -8.31 -4.04 6.33
N LEU A 83 -7.63 -4.53 5.31
CA LEU A 83 -6.61 -5.56 5.37
C LEU A 83 -5.22 -4.94 5.57
N TYR A 84 -4.31 -5.73 6.17
CA TYR A 84 -2.88 -5.51 6.04
C TYR A 84 -2.22 -6.71 5.35
N LEU A 85 -1.14 -6.44 4.61
CA LEU A 85 -0.28 -7.45 4.03
C LEU A 85 1.01 -7.53 4.88
N PRO A 86 1.31 -8.66 5.55
CA PRO A 86 2.55 -8.82 6.30
C PRO A 86 3.80 -8.86 5.41
N GLU A 87 4.95 -8.57 5.99
CA GLU A 87 6.27 -8.63 5.33
C GLU A 87 6.56 -10.05 4.80
N TYR A 88 6.53 -10.22 3.48
CA TYR A 88 6.84 -11.51 2.86
C TYR A 88 8.29 -11.97 3.11
N GLY A 89 9.24 -11.04 3.25
CA GLY A 89 10.65 -11.35 3.54
C GLY A 89 10.81 -12.19 4.82
N ARG A 90 9.99 -11.93 5.85
CA ARG A 90 9.96 -12.74 7.07
C ARG A 90 9.51 -14.18 6.79
N THR A 91 8.38 -14.35 6.11
CA THR A 91 7.88 -15.68 5.73
C THR A 91 8.89 -16.45 4.88
N TYR A 92 9.57 -15.76 3.96
CA TYR A 92 10.63 -16.37 3.16
C TYR A 92 11.80 -16.84 4.04
N CYS A 93 12.31 -15.98 4.93
CA CYS A 93 13.42 -16.31 5.83
C CYS A 93 13.08 -17.45 6.79
N GLU A 94 11.86 -17.53 7.29
CA GLU A 94 11.38 -18.64 8.13
C GLU A 94 11.39 -19.98 7.37
N ALA A 95 11.11 -19.95 6.07
CA ALA A 95 11.06 -21.16 5.23
C ALA A 95 12.43 -21.57 4.66
N PHE A 96 13.28 -20.62 4.29
CA PHE A 96 14.51 -20.86 3.52
C PHE A 96 15.80 -20.44 4.24
N GLY A 97 15.70 -19.81 5.41
CA GLY A 97 16.82 -19.34 6.21
C GLY A 97 17.29 -17.92 5.87
N LEU A 98 18.30 -17.47 6.62
CA LEU A 98 18.81 -16.09 6.59
C LEU A 98 19.97 -15.87 5.60
N ALA A 99 20.47 -16.92 4.96
CA ALA A 99 21.55 -16.86 3.99
C ALA A 99 21.03 -16.40 2.62
N LEU A 100 20.51 -15.17 2.57
CA LEU A 100 19.91 -14.60 1.37
C LEU A 100 20.96 -14.33 0.29
N THR A 101 20.56 -14.51 -0.97
CA THR A 101 21.26 -14.05 -2.16
C THR A 101 20.47 -12.92 -2.84
N MET A 102 21.07 -12.24 -3.81
CA MET A 102 20.34 -11.24 -4.62
C MET A 102 19.14 -11.86 -5.36
N ALA A 103 19.25 -13.12 -5.79
CA ALA A 103 18.14 -13.82 -6.45
C ALA A 103 16.97 -14.05 -5.48
N ASP A 104 17.26 -14.31 -4.20
CA ASP A 104 16.24 -14.48 -3.16
C ASP A 104 15.56 -13.14 -2.85
N LEU A 105 16.32 -12.04 -2.76
CA LEU A 105 15.76 -10.70 -2.60
C LEU A 105 14.85 -10.33 -3.79
N LEU A 106 15.25 -10.65 -5.02
CA LEU A 106 14.42 -10.43 -6.20
C LEU A 106 13.13 -11.26 -6.15
N ALA A 107 13.20 -12.51 -5.70
CA ALA A 107 12.03 -13.36 -5.51
C ALA A 107 11.10 -12.81 -4.41
N ILE A 108 11.65 -12.34 -3.29
CA ILE A 108 10.92 -11.70 -2.20
C ILE A 108 10.18 -10.46 -2.72
N GLY A 109 10.89 -9.54 -3.38
CA GLY A 109 10.30 -8.30 -3.89
C GLY A 109 9.19 -8.55 -4.91
N ARG A 110 9.43 -9.43 -5.89
CA ARG A 110 8.41 -9.78 -6.91
C ARG A 110 7.19 -10.45 -6.32
N THR A 111 7.39 -11.33 -5.34
CA THR A 111 6.29 -12.02 -4.66
C THR A 111 5.48 -11.04 -3.82
N HIS A 112 6.14 -10.16 -3.08
CA HIS A 112 5.46 -9.13 -2.31
C HIS A 112 4.61 -8.24 -3.23
N ALA A 113 5.17 -7.75 -4.36
CA ALA A 113 4.41 -6.98 -5.34
C ALA A 113 3.17 -7.74 -5.87
N ALA A 114 3.32 -9.04 -6.19
CA ALA A 114 2.21 -9.86 -6.63
C ALA A 114 1.12 -10.03 -5.55
N MET A 115 1.52 -10.21 -4.28
CA MET A 115 0.60 -10.27 -3.14
C MET A 115 -0.13 -8.94 -2.96
N THR A 116 0.55 -7.80 -3.07
CA THR A 116 -0.07 -6.46 -3.02
C THR A 116 -1.17 -6.32 -4.06
N ARG A 117 -0.88 -6.65 -5.34
CA ARG A 117 -1.89 -6.61 -6.42
C ARG A 117 -3.10 -7.50 -6.12
N ALA A 118 -2.87 -8.69 -5.56
CA ALA A 118 -3.95 -9.61 -5.21
C ALA A 118 -4.82 -9.05 -4.06
N THR A 119 -4.19 -8.52 -3.00
CA THR A 119 -4.90 -8.01 -1.82
C THR A 119 -5.67 -6.71 -2.12
N LEU A 120 -5.18 -5.86 -3.02
CA LEU A 120 -5.90 -4.66 -3.47
C LEU A 120 -7.29 -4.95 -4.02
N ARG A 121 -7.51 -6.14 -4.60
CA ARG A 121 -8.80 -6.58 -5.16
C ARG A 121 -9.88 -6.82 -4.10
N VAL A 122 -9.48 -6.99 -2.84
CA VAL A 122 -10.38 -7.37 -1.75
C VAL A 122 -10.28 -6.45 -0.54
N CYS A 123 -9.36 -5.48 -0.54
CA CYS A 123 -9.24 -4.50 0.52
C CYS A 123 -10.44 -3.54 0.58
N ASN A 124 -10.58 -2.83 1.70
CA ASN A 124 -11.63 -1.82 1.90
C ASN A 124 -11.02 -0.42 1.87
N ARG A 125 -11.11 0.25 0.71
CA ARG A 125 -10.62 1.62 0.42
C ARG A 125 -9.10 1.80 0.50
N ARG A 126 -8.48 1.21 1.52
CA ARG A 126 -7.05 1.32 1.83
C ARG A 126 -6.45 -0.07 1.94
N LEU A 127 -5.16 -0.22 1.71
CA LEU A 127 -4.39 -1.41 2.03
C LEU A 127 -3.17 -0.98 2.84
N ILE A 128 -3.01 -1.59 4.01
CA ILE A 128 -1.81 -1.38 4.84
C ILE A 128 -0.76 -2.41 4.44
N LEU A 129 0.45 -1.96 4.11
CA LEU A 129 1.55 -2.85 3.73
C LEU A 129 2.60 -2.83 4.86
N ASP A 130 2.95 -3.99 5.39
CA ASP A 130 4.16 -4.14 6.20
C ASP A 130 5.33 -4.40 5.25
N THR A 131 6.02 -3.32 4.86
CA THR A 131 7.05 -3.25 3.81
C THR A 131 6.54 -3.41 2.37
N ASP A 132 7.42 -3.20 1.40
CA ASP A 132 7.19 -3.37 -0.03
C ASP A 132 8.53 -3.71 -0.75
N PRO A 133 8.57 -3.76 -2.09
CA PRO A 133 9.82 -4.00 -2.82
C PRO A 133 10.92 -2.96 -2.57
N LEU A 134 10.62 -1.72 -2.21
CA LEU A 134 11.64 -0.71 -1.89
C LEU A 134 12.35 -1.03 -0.57
N MET A 135 11.64 -1.61 0.40
CA MET A 135 12.28 -2.11 1.62
C MET A 135 13.24 -3.26 1.31
N THR A 136 12.87 -4.11 0.34
CA THR A 136 13.74 -5.21 -0.13
C THR A 136 14.97 -4.66 -0.87
N ALA A 137 14.83 -3.55 -1.61
CA ALA A 137 15.96 -2.83 -2.21
C ALA A 137 16.92 -2.27 -1.14
N ALA A 138 16.39 -1.71 -0.05
CA ALA A 138 17.21 -1.26 1.08
C ALA A 138 17.96 -2.43 1.75
N TRP A 139 17.33 -3.60 1.88
CA TRP A 139 18.02 -4.82 2.31
C TRP A 139 19.14 -5.23 1.35
N ALA A 140 18.92 -5.13 0.04
CA ALA A 140 19.92 -5.45 -0.98
C ALA A 140 21.17 -4.55 -0.85
N GLU A 141 20.96 -3.24 -0.73
CA GLU A 141 22.04 -2.28 -0.51
C GLU A 141 22.76 -2.52 0.82
N MET A 142 22.03 -2.84 1.88
CA MET A 142 22.61 -3.08 3.20
C MET A 142 23.46 -4.36 3.26
N LEU A 143 23.05 -5.42 2.56
CA LEU A 143 23.73 -6.73 2.57
C LEU A 143 24.82 -6.87 1.50
N PHE A 144 24.65 -6.23 0.34
CA PHE A 144 25.50 -6.45 -0.84
C PHE A 144 26.13 -5.18 -1.40
N GLU A 145 25.85 -4.01 -0.81
CA GLU A 145 26.32 -2.70 -1.29
C GLU A 145 25.90 -2.40 -2.75
N ARG A 146 24.86 -3.09 -3.22
CA ARG A 146 24.27 -2.94 -4.55
C ARG A 146 22.82 -3.41 -4.53
N SER A 147 22.04 -2.96 -5.50
CA SER A 147 20.66 -3.42 -5.74
C SER A 147 20.55 -4.05 -7.14
N ASP A 148 19.52 -4.87 -7.34
CA ASP A 148 19.15 -5.36 -8.68
C ASP A 148 18.39 -4.27 -9.46
N PRO A 149 18.66 -4.05 -10.77
CA PRO A 149 17.98 -3.04 -11.57
C PRO A 149 16.45 -3.15 -11.59
N TRP A 150 15.89 -4.32 -11.28
CA TRP A 150 14.44 -4.49 -11.15
C TRP A 150 13.85 -3.61 -10.05
N PHE A 151 14.56 -3.34 -8.96
CA PHE A 151 14.07 -2.45 -7.90
C PHE A 151 14.07 -0.98 -8.34
N ASP A 152 14.97 -0.59 -9.24
CA ASP A 152 15.02 0.77 -9.78
C ASP A 152 13.90 1.04 -10.78
N SER A 153 13.46 0.01 -11.51
CA SER A 153 12.34 0.10 -12.45
C SER A 153 10.96 -0.18 -11.83
N PHE A 154 10.90 -0.52 -10.54
CA PHE A 154 9.64 -0.77 -9.84
C PHE A 154 8.89 0.55 -9.57
N ASP A 155 7.67 0.67 -10.13
CA ASP A 155 6.84 1.87 -10.10
C ASP A 155 5.50 1.72 -9.36
N GLU A 156 5.17 0.50 -8.92
CA GLU A 156 3.95 0.21 -8.12
C GLU A 156 4.17 0.53 -6.63
N THR A 157 4.68 1.72 -6.36
CA THR A 157 4.98 2.24 -5.03
C THR A 157 3.72 2.65 -4.27
N ALA A 158 3.80 2.71 -2.94
CA ALA A 158 2.67 3.09 -2.11
C ALA A 158 2.28 4.58 -2.27
N ASP A 159 1.00 4.90 -2.02
CA ASP A 159 0.51 6.28 -2.03
C ASP A 159 1.07 7.10 -0.85
N LEU A 160 1.43 6.46 0.26
CA LEU A 160 2.10 7.06 1.41
C LEU A 160 3.02 6.06 2.09
N TYR A 161 4.23 6.50 2.44
CA TYR A 161 5.16 5.75 3.27
C TYR A 161 5.19 6.29 4.70
N LEU A 162 5.05 5.41 5.68
CA LEU A 162 5.28 5.68 7.10
C LEU A 162 6.67 5.13 7.44
N LEU A 163 7.68 6.01 7.46
CA LEU A 163 9.07 5.63 7.77
C LEU A 163 9.25 5.60 9.29
N LEU A 164 9.34 4.39 9.85
CA LEU A 164 9.45 4.20 11.29
C LEU A 164 10.88 4.44 11.78
N ASP A 165 11.02 5.35 12.75
CA ASP A 165 12.30 5.71 13.37
C ASP A 165 12.85 4.58 14.25
N ILE A 166 14.14 4.63 14.57
CA ILE A 166 14.92 3.65 15.35
C ILE A 166 15.02 4.01 16.85
N ASP A 167 14.21 4.96 17.31
CA ASP A 167 14.18 5.46 18.69
C ASP A 167 13.56 4.48 19.71
N MET A 168 12.98 3.36 19.26
CA MET A 168 12.60 2.25 20.13
C MET A 168 13.79 1.38 20.54
N PRO A 169 13.77 0.80 21.76
CA PRO A 169 14.76 -0.20 22.18
C PRO A 169 14.81 -1.37 21.21
N TRP A 170 16.02 -1.81 20.87
CA TRP A 170 16.20 -3.00 20.05
C TRP A 170 15.81 -4.26 20.84
N VAL A 171 15.03 -5.13 20.21
CA VAL A 171 14.61 -6.42 20.77
C VAL A 171 14.99 -7.50 19.76
N ASP A 172 15.80 -8.47 20.20
CA ASP A 172 16.13 -9.66 19.43
C ASP A 172 14.99 -10.69 19.52
N ASP A 173 14.47 -11.12 18.38
CA ASP A 173 13.48 -12.19 18.27
C ASP A 173 14.02 -13.42 17.50
N GLY A 174 15.34 -13.48 17.25
CA GLY A 174 16.00 -14.59 16.56
C GLY A 174 16.00 -14.49 15.04
N THR A 175 15.34 -13.48 14.45
CA THR A 175 15.34 -13.22 12.99
C THR A 175 16.07 -11.94 12.59
N ARG A 176 16.78 -11.30 13.52
CA ARG A 176 17.34 -9.94 13.35
C ARG A 176 18.81 -9.95 12.92
N PHE A 177 19.19 -9.01 12.06
CA PHE A 177 20.52 -8.90 11.47
C PHE A 177 21.39 -7.78 12.08
N PHE A 178 20.78 -6.69 12.56
CA PHE A 178 21.49 -5.45 12.93
C PHE A 178 21.09 -4.94 14.33
N GLY A 179 21.72 -5.48 15.38
CA GLY A 179 21.48 -5.05 16.76
C GLY A 179 22.24 -3.80 17.19
N ASP A 180 23.35 -3.46 16.54
CA ASP A 180 24.16 -2.29 16.91
C ASP A 180 23.59 -0.99 16.34
N ALA A 181 23.80 0.11 17.09
CA ALA A 181 23.21 1.40 16.79
C ALA A 181 23.65 1.99 15.44
N GLU A 182 24.89 1.72 15.02
CA GLU A 182 25.45 2.23 13.77
C GLU A 182 24.79 1.56 12.57
N ARG A 183 24.68 0.22 12.57
CA ARG A 183 24.00 -0.51 11.50
C ARG A 183 22.51 -0.22 11.45
N ARG A 184 21.83 -0.03 12.59
CA ARG A 184 20.43 0.42 12.62
C ARG A 184 20.26 1.78 11.96
N ARG A 185 21.17 2.72 12.23
CA ARG A 185 21.18 4.06 11.60
C ARG A 185 21.47 3.97 10.11
N LYS A 186 22.50 3.21 9.71
CA LYS A 186 22.80 2.96 8.29
C LYS A 186 21.59 2.38 7.56
N PHE A 187 20.89 1.43 8.17
CA PHE A 187 19.72 0.84 7.55
C PHE A 187 18.54 1.80 7.48
N PHE A 188 18.34 2.65 8.50
CA PHE A 188 17.34 3.73 8.45
C PHE A 188 17.64 4.70 7.31
N ASP A 189 18.89 5.16 7.21
CA ASP A 189 19.32 6.08 6.15
C ASP A 189 19.16 5.45 4.76
N CYS A 190 19.55 4.18 4.58
CA CYS A 190 19.31 3.44 3.34
C CYS A 190 17.81 3.31 3.01
N SER A 191 16.97 3.04 4.01
CA SER A 191 15.52 2.98 3.83
C SER A 191 14.94 4.32 3.40
N ARG A 192 15.39 5.43 4.01
CA ARG A 192 14.99 6.80 3.67
C ARG A 192 15.44 7.16 2.26
N ASP A 193 16.69 6.84 1.91
CA ASP A 193 17.27 7.11 0.60
C ASP A 193 16.45 6.47 -0.54
N GLN A 194 15.89 5.27 -0.35
CA GLN A 194 15.01 4.65 -1.36
C GLN A 194 13.79 5.51 -1.69
N LEU A 195 13.23 6.21 -0.70
CA LEU A 195 12.08 7.08 -0.84
C LEU A 195 12.48 8.45 -1.42
N GLU A 196 13.54 9.05 -0.89
CA GLU A 196 14.00 10.38 -1.27
C GLU A 196 14.48 10.43 -2.72
N ARG A 197 15.25 9.44 -3.17
CA ARG A 197 15.74 9.37 -4.57
C ARG A 197 14.62 9.26 -5.60
N ARG A 198 13.44 8.77 -5.18
CA ARG A 198 12.25 8.62 -6.01
C ARG A 198 11.23 9.75 -5.82
N GLY A 199 11.47 10.68 -4.88
CA GLY A 199 10.55 11.77 -4.55
C GLY A 199 9.21 11.27 -4.00
N LEU A 200 9.20 10.13 -3.29
CA LEU A 200 7.98 9.52 -2.78
C LEU A 200 7.49 10.22 -1.50
N PRO A 201 6.16 10.36 -1.31
CA PRO A 201 5.60 10.96 -0.12
C PRO A 201 5.83 10.07 1.10
N TYR A 202 6.43 10.62 2.14
CA TYR A 202 6.65 9.90 3.39
C TYR A 202 6.54 10.79 4.62
N ALA A 203 6.20 10.17 5.76
CA ALA A 203 6.24 10.78 7.08
C ALA A 203 7.11 9.94 8.03
N ILE A 204 7.93 10.61 8.84
CA ILE A 204 8.72 9.92 9.87
C ILE A 204 7.82 9.67 11.08
N VAL A 205 7.78 8.42 11.53
CA VAL A 205 6.98 7.96 12.67
C VAL A 205 7.91 7.50 13.78
N SER A 206 8.01 8.30 14.83
CA SER A 206 8.84 8.03 16.03
C SER A 206 7.98 8.00 17.29
N GLY A 207 8.57 7.67 18.44
CA GLY A 207 7.93 7.68 19.75
C GLY A 207 7.50 6.30 20.28
N ALA A 208 6.76 6.33 21.38
CA ALA A 208 6.15 5.14 21.97
C ALA A 208 5.05 4.54 21.06
N PRO A 209 4.60 3.28 21.27
CA PRO A 209 3.62 2.63 20.40
C PRO A 209 2.33 3.43 20.14
N GLU A 210 1.78 4.07 21.16
CA GLU A 210 0.58 4.92 21.05
C GLU A 210 0.86 6.20 20.27
N GLU A 211 2.01 6.85 20.50
CA GLU A 211 2.40 8.05 19.77
C GLU A 211 2.62 7.75 18.28
N ARG A 212 3.22 6.60 17.96
CA ARG A 212 3.41 6.14 16.59
C ARG A 212 2.09 5.91 15.89
N PHE A 213 1.12 5.33 16.59
CA PHE A 213 -0.24 5.15 16.06
C PHE A 213 -0.89 6.50 15.75
N GLU A 214 -0.90 7.44 16.69
CA GLU A 214 -1.50 8.77 16.50
C GLU A 214 -0.80 9.58 15.39
N ARG A 215 0.54 9.54 15.34
CA ARG A 215 1.33 10.19 14.27
C ARG A 215 1.05 9.57 12.91
N SER A 216 0.88 8.26 12.85
CA SER A 216 0.50 7.57 11.61
C SER A 216 -0.88 8.02 11.14
N LEU A 217 -1.87 8.10 12.04
CA LEU A 217 -3.20 8.60 11.70
C LEU A 217 -3.17 10.07 11.24
N ALA A 218 -2.35 10.91 11.87
CA ALA A 218 -2.16 12.29 11.45
C ALA A 218 -1.58 12.39 10.04
N ALA A 219 -0.49 11.67 9.76
CA ALA A 219 0.15 11.64 8.44
C ALA A 219 -0.80 11.12 7.35
N ILE A 220 -1.58 10.07 7.64
CA ILE A 220 -2.57 9.51 6.73
C ILE A 220 -3.66 10.54 6.40
N ARG A 221 -4.16 11.29 7.40
CA ARG A 221 -5.14 12.38 7.18
C ARG A 221 -4.56 13.52 6.35
N GLU A 222 -3.34 13.95 6.66
CA GLU A 222 -2.64 15.03 5.94
C GLU A 222 -2.39 14.68 4.47
N ALA A 223 -2.14 13.39 4.18
CA ALA A 223 -2.01 12.88 2.82
C ALA A 223 -3.36 12.76 2.07
N GLY A 224 -4.49 13.11 2.68
CA GLY A 224 -5.82 12.93 2.09
C GLY A 224 -6.25 11.46 2.00
N LEU A 225 -5.63 10.60 2.81
CA LEU A 225 -5.89 9.17 2.88
C LEU A 225 -6.63 8.78 4.18
N GLY A 226 -7.12 9.77 4.94
CA GLY A 226 -7.88 9.60 6.19
C GLY A 226 -9.25 8.99 5.98
#